data_AF-A0A562QS30-F1
#
_entry.id   AF-A0A562QS30-F1
#
_cell.length_a   1.000
_cell.length_b   1.000
_cell.length_c   1.000
_cell.angle_alpha   90.00
_cell.angle_beta   90.00
_cell.angle_gamma   90.00
#
_symmetry.space_group_name_H-M   'P 1'
#
loop_
_entity.id
_entity.type
_entity.pdbx_description
1 polymer ?
#
loop_
_entity_poly.entity_id
_entity_poly.type
_entity_poly.pdbx_seq_one_letter_code
_entity_poly.pdbx_strand_id
1 'polypeptide(L)'
;MPCRMRPGSARNPPANEIPNWDAASQKKVRDALLVLASTTGGFKNAFGPREQVDPIKHLIGTAAGWGGNPDKEATYLSFNPEKNDGSTVYKLVVPGNVPVDGFWSISLYNAEGYFEKNPYNAYSLNNLTAAKSADGSTAIQFGGCDGKIPNCLPIMKGWNYTVRLYRPRPEILNGKWKFPEPKPASGA
;
A
#
# COMPACT_ATOMS: atom_id res chain seq x y z
N MET A 1 -22.98 -2.01 -68.19
CA MET A 1 -21.95 -2.64 -67.32
C MET A 1 -22.24 -2.24 -65.88
N PRO A 2 -22.68 -3.14 -64.98
CA PRO A 2 -22.86 -2.79 -63.58
C PRO A 2 -21.50 -2.84 -62.86
N CYS A 3 -21.15 -1.75 -62.20
CA CYS A 3 -19.97 -1.65 -61.35
C CYS A 3 -20.20 -2.50 -60.09
N ARG A 4 -19.45 -3.59 -59.94
CA ARG A 4 -19.52 -4.49 -58.79
C ARG A 4 -18.84 -3.81 -57.60
N MET A 5 -19.61 -3.27 -56.65
CA MET A 5 -19.04 -2.87 -55.35
C MET A 5 -18.45 -4.12 -54.67
N ARG A 6 -17.14 -4.15 -54.46
CA ARG A 6 -16.51 -5.09 -53.52
C ARG A 6 -17.01 -4.72 -52.13
N PRO A 7 -17.43 -5.69 -51.28
CA PRO A 7 -17.68 -5.40 -49.88
C PRO A 7 -16.37 -4.89 -49.28
N GLY A 8 -16.39 -3.68 -48.74
CA GLY A 8 -15.28 -3.17 -47.94
C GLY A 8 -15.06 -4.12 -46.78
N SER A 9 -13.86 -4.67 -46.67
CA SER A 9 -13.47 -5.41 -45.46
C SER A 9 -13.66 -4.46 -44.28
N ALA A 10 -14.51 -4.86 -43.33
CA ALA A 10 -14.51 -4.26 -42.02
C ALA A 10 -13.08 -4.40 -41.49
N ARG A 11 -12.35 -3.28 -41.42
CA ARG A 11 -11.08 -3.25 -40.69
C ARG A 11 -11.43 -3.50 -39.24
N ASN A 12 -11.09 -4.68 -38.74
CA ASN A 12 -11.05 -4.92 -37.30
C ASN A 12 -10.24 -3.77 -36.66
N PRO A 13 -10.67 -3.20 -35.52
CA PRO A 13 -9.81 -2.30 -34.77
C PRO A 13 -8.48 -3.02 -34.49
N PRO A 14 -7.33 -2.32 -34.52
CA PRO A 14 -6.06 -2.96 -34.20
C PRO A 14 -6.22 -3.63 -32.85
N ALA A 15 -5.80 -4.91 -32.77
CA ALA A 15 -5.69 -5.58 -31.50
C ALA A 15 -4.89 -4.67 -30.56
N ASN A 16 -5.22 -4.64 -29.28
CA ASN A 16 -4.44 -3.92 -28.27
C ASN A 16 -3.03 -4.54 -28.23
N GLU A 17 -2.14 -4.10 -29.12
CA GLU A 17 -0.77 -4.56 -29.20
C GLU A 17 -0.05 -4.00 -27.99
N ILE A 18 0.23 -4.88 -27.03
CA ILE A 18 1.08 -4.56 -25.89
C ILE A 18 2.47 -4.27 -26.47
N PRO A 19 3.03 -3.06 -26.29
CA PRO A 19 4.36 -2.77 -26.82
C PRO A 19 5.39 -3.75 -26.26
N ASN A 20 6.33 -4.18 -27.10
CA ASN A 20 7.45 -5.01 -26.66
C ASN A 20 8.46 -4.14 -25.89
N TRP A 21 8.18 -3.90 -24.61
CA TRP A 21 9.03 -3.08 -23.75
C TRP A 21 10.35 -3.78 -23.44
N ASP A 22 11.46 -3.03 -23.48
CA ASP A 22 12.74 -3.50 -22.95
C ASP A 22 12.65 -3.62 -21.42
N ALA A 23 12.48 -4.85 -20.94
CA ALA A 23 12.32 -5.15 -19.53
C ALA A 23 13.53 -4.72 -18.70
N ALA A 24 14.75 -4.77 -19.26
CA ALA A 24 15.96 -4.38 -18.54
C ALA A 24 15.99 -2.86 -18.27
N SER A 25 15.72 -2.05 -19.31
CA SER A 25 15.62 -0.60 -19.15
C SER A 25 14.44 -0.20 -18.26
N GLN A 26 13.27 -0.83 -18.43
CA GLN A 26 12.11 -0.57 -17.59
C GLN A 26 12.41 -0.85 -16.11
N LYS A 27 13.02 -1.99 -15.81
CA LYS A 27 13.42 -2.36 -14.45
C LYS A 27 14.40 -1.34 -13.88
N LYS A 28 15.41 -0.91 -14.64
CA LYS A 28 16.40 0.07 -14.19
C LYS A 28 15.75 1.39 -13.76
N VAL A 29 14.81 1.91 -14.56
CA VAL A 29 14.07 3.14 -14.23
C VAL A 29 13.17 2.92 -13.01
N ARG A 30 12.45 1.79 -12.96
CA ARG A 30 11.59 1.43 -11.83
C ARG A 30 12.38 1.38 -10.53
N ASP A 31 13.52 0.70 -10.51
CA ASP A 31 14.35 0.55 -9.31
C ASP A 31 14.84 1.92 -8.80
N ALA A 32 15.23 2.83 -9.69
CA ALA A 32 15.58 4.20 -9.31
C ALA A 32 14.40 4.97 -8.69
N LEU A 33 13.20 4.82 -9.25
CA LEU A 33 11.99 5.42 -8.70
C LEU A 33 11.60 4.83 -7.34
N LEU A 34 11.86 3.55 -7.10
CA LEU A 34 11.64 2.91 -5.79
C LEU A 34 12.58 3.48 -4.71
N VAL A 35 13.83 3.77 -5.07
CA VAL A 35 14.75 4.47 -4.16
C VAL A 35 14.17 5.83 -3.77
N LEU A 36 13.68 6.62 -4.75
CA LEU A 36 13.05 7.90 -4.46
C LEU A 36 11.78 7.73 -3.62
N ALA A 37 10.94 6.74 -3.93
CA ALA A 37 9.71 6.44 -3.20
C ALA A 37 9.97 6.21 -1.70
N SER A 38 11.06 5.53 -1.35
CA SER A 38 11.42 5.23 0.04
C SER A 38 11.64 6.48 0.91
N THR A 39 11.86 7.65 0.30
CA THR A 39 12.06 8.93 0.99
C THR A 39 10.79 9.76 1.15
N THR A 40 9.67 9.35 0.55
CA THR A 40 8.47 10.19 0.43
C THR A 40 7.44 10.03 1.56
N GLY A 41 7.56 8.99 2.38
CA GLY A 41 6.66 8.70 3.51
C GLY A 41 5.21 8.29 3.14
N GLY A 42 4.87 8.22 1.85
CA GLY A 42 3.55 7.84 1.37
C GLY A 42 3.22 8.42 -0.03
N PHE A 43 1.96 8.27 -0.43
CA PHE A 43 1.50 8.55 -1.80
C PHE A 43 0.62 9.80 -1.95
N LYS A 44 0.76 10.77 -1.03
CA LYS A 44 -0.02 12.01 -1.07
C LYS A 44 0.09 12.70 -2.44
N ASN A 45 -1.05 13.05 -3.03
CA ASN A 45 -1.18 13.64 -4.36
C ASN A 45 -0.56 12.81 -5.51
N ALA A 46 -0.35 11.49 -5.34
CA ALA A 46 0.22 10.65 -6.40
C ALA A 46 -0.84 10.10 -7.38
N PHE A 47 -2.11 10.03 -6.97
CA PHE A 47 -3.17 9.38 -7.75
C PHE A 47 -4.40 10.26 -7.89
N GLY A 48 -5.05 10.18 -9.04
CA GLY A 48 -6.28 10.90 -9.34
C GLY A 48 -6.25 11.60 -10.70
N PRO A 49 -7.19 12.52 -10.93
CA PRO A 49 -7.25 13.33 -12.14
C PRO A 49 -5.95 14.10 -12.38
N ARG A 50 -5.61 14.33 -13.65
CA ARG A 50 -4.33 14.91 -14.07
C ARG A 50 -4.05 16.27 -13.42
N GLU A 51 -5.10 17.04 -13.19
CA GLU A 51 -5.06 18.37 -12.58
C GLU A 51 -4.97 18.37 -11.05
N GLN A 52 -5.06 17.20 -10.41
CA GLN A 52 -5.09 17.03 -8.95
C GLN A 52 -3.88 16.27 -8.40
N VAL A 53 -2.98 15.82 -9.27
CA VAL A 53 -1.76 15.10 -8.89
C VAL A 53 -0.53 15.99 -9.01
N ASP A 54 0.45 15.76 -8.13
CA ASP A 54 1.81 16.26 -8.36
C ASP A 54 2.47 15.34 -9.41
N PRO A 55 2.99 15.87 -10.54
CA PRO A 55 3.52 15.03 -11.62
C PRO A 55 4.69 14.13 -11.20
N ILE A 56 5.54 14.60 -10.27
CA ILE A 56 6.67 13.83 -9.76
C ILE A 56 6.15 12.73 -8.83
N LYS A 57 5.22 13.05 -7.93
CA LYS A 57 4.56 12.05 -7.07
C LYS A 57 3.80 11.02 -7.90
N HIS A 58 3.16 11.43 -8.98
CA HIS A 58 2.44 10.53 -9.89
C HIS A 58 3.39 9.55 -10.59
N LEU A 59 4.54 10.03 -11.08
CA LEU A 59 5.57 9.18 -11.67
C LEU A 59 6.10 8.14 -10.67
N ILE A 60 6.45 8.59 -9.46
CA ILE A 60 6.90 7.72 -8.38
C ILE A 60 5.81 6.70 -8.01
N GLY A 61 4.58 7.16 -7.83
CA GLY A 61 3.42 6.34 -7.50
C GLY A 61 3.13 5.27 -8.54
N THR A 62 3.29 5.58 -9.82
CA THR A 62 3.11 4.61 -10.91
C THR A 62 4.11 3.45 -10.83
N ALA A 63 5.35 3.72 -10.40
CA ALA A 63 6.37 2.69 -10.24
C ALA A 63 6.23 1.89 -8.93
N ALA A 64 5.83 2.55 -7.84
CA ALA A 64 5.85 2.01 -6.49
C ALA A 64 4.49 1.47 -5.99
N GLY A 65 3.37 1.92 -6.55
CA GLY A 65 2.03 1.64 -6.03
C GLY A 65 0.95 1.77 -7.09
N TRP A 66 1.07 1.01 -8.19
CA TRP A 66 0.09 1.03 -9.28
C TRP A 66 -1.34 0.79 -8.77
N GLY A 67 -2.30 1.56 -9.31
CA GLY A 67 -3.73 1.43 -8.99
C GLY A 67 -4.21 2.14 -7.73
N GLY A 68 -3.43 3.08 -7.18
CA GLY A 68 -3.86 3.89 -6.04
C GLY A 68 -5.02 4.84 -6.35
N ASN A 69 -5.75 5.24 -5.31
CA ASN A 69 -6.88 6.15 -5.38
C ASN A 69 -6.49 7.59 -4.97
N PRO A 70 -7.28 8.61 -5.35
CA PRO A 70 -7.13 9.96 -4.81
C PRO A 70 -7.15 9.97 -3.28
N ASP A 71 -6.41 10.90 -2.65
CA ASP A 71 -6.24 10.96 -1.19
C ASP A 71 -7.56 10.96 -0.40
N LYS A 72 -8.60 11.58 -0.96
CA LYS A 72 -9.96 11.65 -0.37
C LYS A 72 -10.70 10.31 -0.38
N GLU A 73 -10.35 9.42 -1.30
CA GLU A 73 -10.95 8.08 -1.41
C GLU A 73 -10.12 7.05 -0.64
N ALA A 74 -8.79 7.13 -0.73
CA ALA A 74 -7.90 6.38 0.12
C ALA A 74 -6.56 7.11 0.33
N THR A 75 -6.12 7.23 1.58
CA THR A 75 -4.77 7.70 1.93
C THR A 75 -3.89 6.52 2.31
N TYR A 76 -2.67 6.50 1.79
CA TYR A 76 -1.69 5.42 1.97
C TYR A 76 -0.48 5.95 2.76
N LEU A 77 -0.25 5.38 3.93
CA LEU A 77 0.88 5.71 4.80
C LEU A 77 1.85 4.53 4.83
N SER A 78 3.12 4.80 4.54
CA SER A 78 4.16 3.76 4.54
C SER A 78 4.95 3.81 5.84
N PHE A 79 5.34 2.65 6.35
CA PHE A 79 6.24 2.55 7.49
C PHE A 79 7.38 1.56 7.19
N ASN A 80 8.59 2.00 7.52
CA ASN A 80 9.80 1.20 7.48
C ASN A 80 10.42 1.22 8.90
N PRO A 81 10.57 0.06 9.56
CA PRO A 81 11.15 -0.01 10.89
C PRO A 81 12.63 0.39 10.87
N GLU A 82 13.08 1.10 11.92
CA GLU A 82 14.51 1.41 12.11
C GLU A 82 15.35 0.13 12.29
N LYS A 83 14.86 -0.82 13.11
CA LYS A 83 15.47 -2.14 13.29
C LYS A 83 14.74 -3.15 12.42
N ASN A 84 15.20 -3.28 11.19
CA ASN A 84 14.59 -4.15 10.18
C ASN A 84 15.29 -5.50 10.04
N ASP A 85 15.56 -6.16 11.17
CA ASP A 85 16.26 -7.44 11.25
C ASP A 85 15.35 -8.66 11.04
N GLY A 86 14.03 -8.47 11.11
CA GLY A 86 13.03 -9.54 11.03
C GLY A 86 12.82 -10.30 12.33
N SER A 87 13.39 -9.84 13.45
CA SER A 87 13.29 -10.50 14.75
C SER A 87 12.91 -9.54 15.89
N THR A 88 13.24 -8.26 15.78
CA THR A 88 12.80 -7.23 16.73
C THR A 88 11.27 -7.11 16.68
N VAL A 89 10.61 -7.39 17.81
CA VAL A 89 9.16 -7.28 17.93
C VAL A 89 8.75 -5.82 18.00
N TYR A 90 7.72 -5.45 17.23
CA TYR A 90 7.13 -4.12 17.24
C TYR A 90 5.68 -4.19 17.71
N LYS A 91 5.23 -3.20 18.49
CA LYS A 91 3.87 -3.09 18.99
C LYS A 91 3.24 -1.78 18.56
N LEU A 92 2.01 -1.86 18.09
CA LEU A 92 1.18 -0.74 17.66
C LEU A 92 -0.16 -0.79 18.38
N VAL A 93 -0.63 0.34 18.86
CA VAL A 93 -2.00 0.50 19.36
C VAL A 93 -2.70 1.50 18.47
N VAL A 94 -3.70 1.05 17.73
CA VAL A 94 -4.55 1.90 16.90
C VAL A 94 -5.78 2.30 17.72
N PRO A 95 -6.07 3.60 17.92
CA PRO A 95 -7.23 4.02 18.69
C PRO A 95 -8.54 3.63 17.98
N GLY A 96 -9.61 3.42 18.73
CA GLY A 96 -10.90 3.00 18.15
C GLY A 96 -11.56 4.04 17.24
N ASN A 97 -11.22 5.32 17.44
CA ASN A 97 -11.79 6.47 16.74
C ASN A 97 -10.88 7.02 15.63
N VAL A 98 -10.31 6.14 14.79
CA VAL A 98 -9.62 6.60 13.57
C VAL A 98 -10.62 7.36 12.68
N PRO A 99 -10.33 8.60 12.26
CA PRO A 99 -11.31 9.46 11.58
C PRO A 99 -11.43 9.09 10.08
N VAL A 100 -11.93 7.89 9.81
CA VAL A 100 -12.26 7.36 8.49
C VAL A 100 -13.75 7.07 8.41
N ASP A 101 -14.38 7.32 7.26
CA ASP A 101 -15.79 7.00 7.03
C ASP A 101 -15.99 5.59 6.44
N GLY A 102 -14.93 4.96 5.97
CA GLY A 102 -14.92 3.56 5.57
C GLY A 102 -14.33 2.66 6.66
N PHE A 103 -13.06 2.31 6.49
CA PHE A 103 -12.30 1.46 7.38
C PHE A 103 -10.81 1.76 7.23
N TRP A 104 -9.97 1.17 8.06
CA TRP A 104 -8.52 1.19 7.86
C TRP A 104 -7.99 -0.23 7.76
N SER A 105 -6.88 -0.39 7.03
CA SER A 105 -6.17 -1.66 6.95
C SER A 105 -4.67 -1.47 7.03
N ILE A 106 -3.96 -2.45 7.57
CA ILE A 106 -2.50 -2.58 7.52
C ILE A 106 -2.17 -3.80 6.67
N SER A 107 -1.27 -3.66 5.70
CA SER A 107 -0.77 -4.76 4.89
C SER A 107 0.75 -4.83 5.00
N LEU A 108 1.26 -5.99 5.38
CA LEU A 108 2.69 -6.25 5.59
C LEU A 108 3.35 -6.74 4.31
N TYR A 109 4.53 -6.24 3.97
CA TYR A 109 5.28 -6.62 2.78
C TYR A 109 6.73 -6.98 3.12
N ASN A 110 7.33 -7.85 2.32
CA ASN A 110 8.75 -8.14 2.37
C ASN A 110 9.58 -7.05 1.65
N ALA A 111 10.91 -7.23 1.60
CA ALA A 111 11.84 -6.27 1.01
C ALA A 111 11.57 -6.02 -0.49
N GLU A 112 11.02 -7.00 -1.20
CA GLU A 112 10.67 -6.91 -2.61
C GLU A 112 9.28 -6.29 -2.85
N GLY A 113 8.52 -6.00 -1.79
CA GLY A 113 7.19 -5.38 -1.86
C GLY A 113 6.04 -6.37 -2.05
N TYR A 114 6.24 -7.65 -1.72
CA TYR A 114 5.24 -8.71 -1.85
C TYR A 114 4.76 -9.25 -0.50
N PHE A 115 3.62 -9.93 -0.52
CA PHE A 115 3.20 -10.76 0.61
C PHE A 115 4.08 -12.01 0.70
N GLU A 116 4.68 -12.20 1.87
CA GLU A 116 5.52 -13.36 2.13
C GLU A 116 4.74 -14.44 2.88
N LYS A 117 4.69 -15.63 2.27
CA LYS A 117 3.99 -16.78 2.84
C LYS A 117 4.51 -17.08 4.25
N ASN A 118 3.59 -17.20 5.20
CA ASN A 118 3.91 -17.53 6.58
C ASN A 118 2.97 -18.62 7.12
N PRO A 119 3.36 -19.34 8.20
CA PRO A 119 2.57 -20.45 8.75
C PRO A 119 1.18 -20.08 9.25
N TYR A 120 0.92 -18.79 9.51
CA TYR A 120 -0.32 -18.30 10.11
C TYR A 120 -1.31 -17.74 9.08
N ASN A 121 -0.93 -17.73 7.79
CA ASN A 121 -1.72 -17.11 6.71
C ASN A 121 -2.12 -15.65 7.02
N ALA A 122 -1.24 -14.93 7.74
CA ALA A 122 -1.50 -13.59 8.26
C ALA A 122 -0.67 -12.56 7.50
N TYR A 123 -1.32 -11.71 6.72
CA TYR A 123 -0.66 -10.72 5.84
C TYR A 123 -1.18 -9.29 6.03
N SER A 124 -2.41 -9.18 6.55
CA SER A 124 -3.07 -7.90 6.72
C SER A 124 -4.03 -7.93 7.90
N LEU A 125 -4.34 -6.74 8.40
CA LEU A 125 -5.32 -6.50 9.46
C LEU A 125 -6.18 -5.30 9.08
N ASN A 126 -7.40 -5.24 9.60
CA ASN A 126 -8.30 -4.10 9.42
C ASN A 126 -9.20 -3.96 10.66
N ASN A 127 -9.80 -2.79 10.87
CA ASN A 127 -10.67 -2.57 12.02
C ASN A 127 -12.00 -3.31 11.99
N LEU A 128 -12.41 -3.92 10.88
CA LEU A 128 -13.67 -4.66 10.79
C LEU A 128 -13.52 -6.06 11.39
N THR A 129 -12.38 -6.70 11.18
CA THR A 129 -12.14 -8.09 11.61
C THR A 129 -11.12 -8.25 12.73
N ALA A 130 -10.31 -7.22 13.03
CA ALA A 130 -9.33 -7.29 14.10
C ALA A 130 -10.01 -7.40 15.48
N ALA A 131 -9.37 -8.14 16.38
CA ALA A 131 -9.79 -8.22 17.77
C ALA A 131 -9.63 -6.84 18.44
N LYS A 132 -10.68 -6.37 19.11
CA LYS A 132 -10.72 -5.06 19.76
C LYS A 132 -10.58 -5.18 21.27
N SER A 133 -9.93 -4.20 21.86
CA SER A 133 -9.91 -3.96 23.29
C SER A 133 -11.25 -3.38 23.77
N ALA A 134 -11.48 -3.38 25.09
CA ALA A 134 -12.70 -2.84 25.69
C ALA A 134 -12.93 -1.34 25.42
N ASP A 135 -11.84 -0.57 25.24
CA ASP A 135 -11.87 0.85 24.87
C ASP A 135 -12.05 1.08 23.35
N GLY A 136 -12.25 0.02 22.58
CA GLY A 136 -12.40 0.05 21.13
C GLY A 136 -11.07 0.13 20.36
N SER A 137 -9.93 0.25 21.04
CA SER A 137 -8.61 0.23 20.41
C SER A 137 -8.28 -1.14 19.82
N THR A 138 -7.29 -1.19 18.94
CA THR A 138 -6.75 -2.42 18.36
C THR A 138 -5.25 -2.49 18.64
N ALA A 139 -4.86 -3.42 19.52
CA ALA A 139 -3.47 -3.78 19.72
C ALA A 139 -3.01 -4.71 18.59
N ILE A 140 -1.87 -4.40 17.99
CA ILE A 140 -1.25 -5.12 16.87
C ILE A 140 0.19 -5.41 17.26
N GLN A 141 0.63 -6.65 17.02
CA GLN A 141 2.02 -7.04 17.20
C GLN A 141 2.61 -7.44 15.84
N PHE A 142 3.83 -6.99 15.59
CA PHE A 142 4.63 -7.40 14.46
C PHE A 142 5.80 -8.23 14.97
N GLY A 143 5.92 -9.47 14.49
CA GLY A 143 6.92 -10.43 14.93
C GLY A 143 6.59 -11.14 16.24
N GLY A 144 7.36 -12.19 16.54
CA GLY A 144 7.14 -13.03 17.73
C GLY A 144 5.78 -13.73 17.76
N CYS A 145 5.18 -13.98 16.59
CA CYS A 145 3.86 -14.61 16.51
C CYS A 145 3.96 -16.11 16.81
N ASP A 146 3.05 -16.61 17.64
CA ASP A 146 2.94 -18.00 18.09
C ASP A 146 1.59 -18.65 17.73
N GLY A 147 0.75 -17.93 16.97
CA GLY A 147 -0.62 -18.35 16.62
C GLY A 147 -1.65 -18.12 17.72
N LYS A 148 -1.26 -17.63 18.90
CA LYS A 148 -2.15 -17.34 20.04
C LYS A 148 -2.30 -15.84 20.27
N ILE A 149 -1.28 -15.06 19.93
CA ILE A 149 -1.33 -13.60 20.03
C ILE A 149 -2.33 -13.06 18.99
N PRO A 150 -3.43 -12.41 19.41
CA PRO A 150 -4.39 -11.82 18.49
C PRO A 150 -3.75 -10.67 17.71
N ASN A 151 -4.20 -10.47 16.47
CA ASN A 151 -3.71 -9.39 15.59
C ASN A 151 -2.17 -9.39 15.42
N CYS A 152 -1.55 -10.58 15.38
CA CYS A 152 -0.12 -10.70 15.16
C CYS A 152 0.20 -10.88 13.68
N LEU A 153 1.10 -10.05 13.15
CA LEU A 153 1.63 -10.16 11.80
C LEU A 153 3.10 -10.64 11.84
N PRO A 154 3.42 -11.82 11.27
CA PRO A 154 4.79 -12.33 11.26
C PRO A 154 5.68 -11.48 10.37
N ILE A 155 6.82 -11.02 10.89
CA ILE A 155 7.78 -10.19 10.15
C ILE A 155 8.94 -11.01 9.61
N MET A 156 9.64 -10.44 8.63
CA MET A 156 10.81 -10.97 7.96
C MET A 156 11.87 -9.87 7.82
N LYS A 157 13.11 -10.22 7.49
CA LYS A 157 14.16 -9.21 7.27
C LYS A 157 13.76 -8.27 6.13
N GLY A 158 13.91 -6.96 6.34
CA GLY A 158 13.56 -5.96 5.33
C GLY A 158 12.05 -5.69 5.20
N TRP A 159 11.24 -6.10 6.18
CA TRP A 159 9.80 -5.88 6.17
C TRP A 159 9.42 -4.40 6.15
N ASN A 160 8.26 -4.11 5.60
CA ASN A 160 7.60 -2.82 5.68
C ASN A 160 6.08 -3.04 5.73
N TYR A 161 5.31 -1.98 5.98
CA TYR A 161 3.87 -2.07 5.80
C TYR A 161 3.28 -0.79 5.22
N THR A 162 2.07 -0.94 4.69
CA THR A 162 1.23 0.18 4.27
C THR A 162 -0.06 0.20 5.08
N VAL A 163 -0.35 1.34 5.70
CA VAL A 163 -1.69 1.67 6.20
C VAL A 163 -2.50 2.24 5.05
N ARG A 164 -3.73 1.75 4.87
CA ARG A 164 -4.73 2.34 3.99
C ARG A 164 -5.87 2.88 4.83
N LEU A 165 -6.16 4.16 4.67
CA LEU A 165 -7.25 4.87 5.33
C LEU A 165 -8.31 5.13 4.27
N TYR A 166 -9.43 4.40 4.31
CA TYR A 166 -10.48 4.50 3.29
C TYR A 166 -11.47 5.59 3.66
N ARG A 167 -11.66 6.55 2.75
CA ARG A 167 -12.45 7.78 2.95
C ARG A 167 -12.02 8.52 4.22
N PRO A 168 -10.75 8.98 4.30
CA PRO A 168 -10.24 9.69 5.46
C PRO A 168 -10.90 11.06 5.58
N ARG A 169 -11.25 11.45 6.80
CA ARG A 169 -11.81 12.76 7.09
C ARG A 169 -10.75 13.88 7.01
N PRO A 170 -11.18 15.15 6.97
CA PRO A 170 -10.26 16.28 6.82
C PRO A 170 -9.13 16.32 7.86
N GLU A 171 -9.32 15.80 9.08
CA GLU A 171 -8.28 15.81 10.12
C GLU A 171 -7.05 14.97 9.73
N ILE A 172 -7.22 13.89 8.97
CA ILE A 172 -6.10 13.14 8.40
C ILE A 172 -5.47 13.94 7.26
N LEU A 173 -6.30 14.45 6.33
CA LEU A 173 -5.82 15.10 5.10
C LEU A 173 -5.03 16.40 5.36
N ASN A 174 -5.43 17.15 6.40
CA ASN A 174 -4.75 18.36 6.85
C ASN A 174 -3.66 18.10 7.91
N GLY A 175 -3.44 16.83 8.31
CA GLY A 175 -2.39 16.42 9.24
C GLY A 175 -2.65 16.74 10.72
N LYS A 176 -3.85 17.21 11.09
CA LYS A 176 -4.23 17.43 12.50
C LYS A 176 -4.32 16.12 13.28
N TRP A 177 -4.64 15.03 12.61
CA TRP A 177 -4.61 13.67 13.15
C TRP A 177 -3.56 12.84 12.43
N LYS A 178 -2.78 12.07 13.18
CA LYS A 178 -1.75 11.18 12.64
C LYS A 178 -2.02 9.75 13.07
N PHE A 179 -1.82 8.82 12.14
CA PHE A 179 -1.88 7.41 12.45
C PHE A 179 -0.69 7.06 13.37
N PRO A 180 -0.91 6.31 14.46
CA PRO A 180 0.17 5.95 15.37
C PRO A 180 1.19 5.05 14.67
N GLU A 181 2.46 5.21 15.05
CA GLU A 181 3.55 4.35 14.57
C GLU A 181 3.89 3.28 15.62
N PRO A 182 4.26 2.07 15.19
CA PRO A 182 4.69 1.01 16.07
C PRO A 182 5.99 1.37 16.75
N LYS A 183 6.13 0.93 17.99
CA LYS A 183 7.36 1.06 18.76
C LYS A 183 7.99 -0.33 18.94
N PRO A 184 9.33 -0.45 18.93
CA PRO A 184 9.95 -1.70 19.31
C PRO A 184 9.50 -2.04 20.73
N ALA A 185 9.13 -3.31 20.97
CA ALA A 185 8.88 -3.77 22.31
C ALA A 185 10.18 -3.58 23.10
N SER A 186 10.12 -2.82 24.20
CA SER A 186 11.24 -2.70 25.13
C SER A 186 11.69 -4.11 25.49
N GLY A 187 12.98 -4.40 25.27
CA GLY A 187 13.54 -5.72 25.57
C GLY A 187 13.21 -6.11 27.00
N ALA A 188 12.73 -7.33 27.18
CA ALA A 188 12.83 -8.01 28.46
C ALA A 188 14.31 -8.29 28.76
#